data_AF-A0A919ZD88-F1
#
_entry.id   AF-A0A919ZD88-F1
#
_cell.length_a   1.000
_cell.length_b   1.000
_cell.length_c   1.000
_cell.angle_alpha   90.00
_cell.angle_beta   90.00
_cell.angle_gamma   90.00
#
_symmetry.space_group_name_H-M   'P 1'
#
loop_
_entity.id
_entity.type
_entity.pdbx_description
1 polymer ?
#
loop_
_entity_poly.entity_id
_entity_poly.type
_entity_poly.pdbx_seq_one_letter_code
_entity_poly.pdbx_strand_id
1 'polypeptide(L)'
;MKQLIFEYEKGYDLIMQAIENVSDEELNYKPTPEQWSIKQIIIHLGDSETVVINRMKRIIAEERPLLATMQQDLWTEKLDYSNLDHVPYLQLFKLLRSTMAEVLRGLSDDIFAKIGIHDELGEMTLSDVIQRYTAHVSGHVDQINGVRAAYRSEQFHGSRR
;
A
#
# COMPACT_ATOMS: atom_id res chain seq x y z
N MET A 1 -6.68 -5.49 -19.41
CA MET A 1 -7.33 -5.15 -18.12
C MET A 1 -7.44 -6.31 -17.13
N LYS A 2 -7.97 -7.48 -17.52
CA LYS A 2 -8.14 -8.62 -16.58
C LYS A 2 -6.89 -9.00 -15.78
N GLN A 3 -5.73 -9.10 -16.44
CA GLN A 3 -4.45 -9.41 -15.77
C GLN A 3 -4.07 -8.34 -14.74
N LEU A 4 -4.18 -7.05 -15.11
CA LEU A 4 -3.85 -5.94 -14.23
C LEU A 4 -4.75 -5.90 -12.97
N ILE A 5 -6.05 -6.18 -13.13
CA ILE A 5 -6.99 -6.26 -11.98
C ILE A 5 -6.63 -7.43 -11.06
N PHE A 6 -6.24 -8.57 -11.65
CA PHE A 6 -5.80 -9.74 -10.89
C PHE A 6 -4.51 -9.46 -10.08
N GLU A 7 -3.53 -8.79 -10.68
CA GLU A 7 -2.30 -8.39 -9.99
C GLU A 7 -2.58 -7.38 -8.87
N TYR A 8 -3.48 -6.43 -9.11
CA TYR A 8 -3.96 -5.51 -8.09
C TYR A 8 -4.63 -6.27 -6.93
N GLU A 9 -5.55 -7.19 -7.18
CA GLU A 9 -6.25 -7.94 -6.14
C GLU A 9 -5.29 -8.79 -5.28
N LYS A 10 -4.22 -9.34 -5.89
CA LYS A 10 -3.20 -10.14 -5.21
C LYS A 10 -2.32 -9.39 -4.22
N GLY A 11 -2.40 -8.06 -4.17
CA GLY A 11 -1.55 -7.26 -3.27
C GLY A 11 -1.63 -7.69 -1.81
N TYR A 12 -2.82 -8.10 -1.33
CA TYR A 12 -2.99 -8.61 0.03
C TYR A 12 -2.17 -9.89 0.30
N ASP A 13 -2.23 -10.85 -0.62
CA ASP A 13 -1.55 -12.13 -0.46
C ASP A 13 -0.02 -11.95 -0.46
N LEU A 14 0.50 -11.02 -1.25
CA LEU A 14 1.92 -10.68 -1.28
C LEU A 14 2.39 -10.13 0.07
N ILE A 15 1.60 -9.28 0.72
CA ILE A 15 1.92 -8.74 2.05
C ILE A 15 1.86 -9.84 3.10
N MET A 16 0.82 -10.69 3.07
CA MET A 16 0.70 -11.82 4.00
C MET A 16 1.91 -12.77 3.92
N GLN A 17 2.38 -13.06 2.71
CA GLN A 17 3.59 -13.87 2.50
C GLN A 17 4.84 -13.15 3.04
N ALA A 18 4.97 -11.84 2.79
CA ALA A 18 6.12 -11.06 3.23
C ALA A 18 6.25 -10.97 4.76
N ILE A 19 5.12 -11.02 5.49
CA ILE A 19 5.08 -10.95 6.95
C ILE A 19 4.91 -12.32 7.63
N GLU A 20 5.00 -13.41 6.87
CA GLU A 20 4.89 -14.76 7.42
C GLU A 20 6.02 -15.00 8.44
N ASN A 21 5.64 -15.54 9.61
CA ASN A 21 6.53 -15.83 10.75
C ASN A 21 7.32 -14.63 11.28
N VAL A 22 6.83 -13.40 11.09
CA VAL A 22 7.39 -12.20 11.71
C VAL A 22 6.99 -12.15 13.20
N SER A 23 7.97 -12.02 14.10
CA SER A 23 7.70 -11.85 15.54
C SER A 23 7.24 -10.43 15.85
N ASP A 24 6.69 -10.21 17.05
CA ASP A 24 6.27 -8.86 17.47
C ASP A 24 7.46 -7.89 17.54
N GLU A 25 8.65 -8.37 17.93
CA GLU A 25 9.87 -7.58 17.94
C GLU A 25 10.33 -7.20 16.52
N GLU A 26 10.33 -8.16 15.58
CA GLU A 26 10.68 -7.91 14.16
C GLU A 26 9.65 -6.97 13.51
N LEU A 27 8.37 -7.10 13.86
CA LEU A 27 7.27 -6.28 13.36
C LEU A 27 7.46 -4.79 13.75
N ASN A 28 7.92 -4.55 14.98
CA ASN A 28 8.13 -3.21 15.54
C ASN A 28 9.55 -2.67 15.30
N TYR A 29 10.47 -3.50 14.79
CA TYR A 29 11.85 -3.10 14.53
C TYR A 29 11.95 -1.99 13.48
N LYS A 30 12.76 -0.97 13.78
CA LYS A 30 13.12 0.10 12.86
C LYS A 30 14.63 0.00 12.56
N PRO A 31 15.05 -0.18 11.29
CA PRO A 31 16.47 -0.23 10.97
C PRO A 31 17.22 1.07 11.28
N THR A 32 16.55 2.22 11.11
CA THR A 32 16.98 3.54 11.61
C THR A 32 15.77 4.33 12.12
N PRO A 33 15.95 5.42 12.89
CA PRO A 33 14.84 6.26 13.34
C PRO A 33 13.98 6.83 12.20
N GLU A 34 14.54 7.01 11.01
CA GLU A 34 13.88 7.58 9.83
C GLU A 34 13.15 6.53 8.99
N GLN A 35 13.60 5.27 9.02
CA GLN A 35 12.98 4.19 8.25
C GLN A 35 11.75 3.63 8.94
N TRP A 36 10.75 3.19 8.18
CA TRP A 36 9.55 2.58 8.74
C TRP A 36 9.78 1.15 9.23
N SER A 37 9.08 0.76 10.29
CA SER A 37 8.94 -0.64 10.68
C SER A 37 7.93 -1.36 9.79
N ILE A 38 7.90 -2.71 9.85
CA ILE A 38 6.89 -3.52 9.14
C ILE A 38 5.47 -3.11 9.57
N LYS A 39 5.27 -2.86 10.87
CA LYS A 39 4.01 -2.34 11.42
C LYS A 39 3.55 -1.06 10.73
N GLN A 40 4.45 -0.07 10.61
CA GLN A 40 4.15 1.22 9.99
C GLN A 40 3.83 1.06 8.50
N ILE A 41 4.54 0.15 7.80
CA ILE A 41 4.26 -0.18 6.40
C ILE A 41 2.85 -0.76 6.23
N ILE A 42 2.42 -1.68 7.11
CA ILE A 42 1.07 -2.27 7.05
C ILE A 42 -0.01 -1.21 7.24
N ILE A 43 0.16 -0.32 8.22
CA ILE A 43 -0.80 0.77 8.49
C ILE A 43 -0.87 1.72 7.30
N HIS A 44 0.30 2.13 6.76
CA HIS A 44 0.39 2.95 5.55
C HIS A 44 -0.32 2.30 4.36
N LEU A 45 -0.16 1.00 4.15
CA LEU A 45 -0.87 0.29 3.07
C LEU A 45 -2.38 0.37 3.22
N GLY A 46 -2.91 0.23 4.45
CA GLY A 46 -4.33 0.42 4.73
C GLY A 46 -4.81 1.83 4.37
N ASP A 47 -4.13 2.86 4.86
CA ASP A 47 -4.51 4.25 4.61
C ASP A 47 -4.33 4.68 3.14
N SER A 48 -3.20 4.31 2.53
CA SER A 48 -2.93 4.56 1.11
C SER A 48 -3.99 3.93 0.20
N GLU A 49 -4.52 2.76 0.58
CA GLU A 49 -5.57 2.10 -0.19
C GLU A 49 -6.94 2.82 -0.07
N THR A 50 -7.24 3.47 1.07
CA THR A 50 -8.45 4.32 1.18
C THR A 50 -8.40 5.49 0.20
N VAL A 51 -7.21 6.10 0.05
CA VAL A 51 -6.98 7.23 -0.85
C VAL A 51 -7.08 6.77 -2.30
N VAL A 52 -6.44 5.66 -2.67
CA VAL A 52 -6.47 5.22 -4.08
C VAL A 52 -7.86 4.77 -4.51
N ILE A 53 -8.64 4.13 -3.64
CA ILE A 53 -10.01 3.74 -3.99
C ILE A 53 -10.90 4.96 -4.18
N ASN A 54 -10.74 5.99 -3.36
CA ASN A 54 -11.40 7.26 -3.61
C ASN A 54 -11.03 7.80 -5.01
N ARG A 55 -9.72 7.86 -5.33
CA ARG A 55 -9.23 8.33 -6.63
C ARG A 55 -9.82 7.52 -7.79
N MET A 56 -9.79 6.19 -7.72
CA MET A 56 -10.33 5.30 -8.76
C MET A 56 -11.83 5.51 -8.96
N LYS A 57 -12.62 5.54 -7.87
CA LYS A 57 -14.07 5.78 -7.94
C LYS A 57 -14.39 7.13 -8.58
N ARG A 58 -13.62 8.18 -8.24
CA ARG A 58 -13.78 9.50 -8.82
C ARG A 58 -13.42 9.51 -10.30
N ILE A 59 -12.32 8.90 -10.73
CA ILE A 59 -11.98 8.81 -12.16
C ILE A 59 -13.08 8.09 -12.95
N ILE A 60 -13.69 7.06 -12.36
CA ILE A 60 -14.78 6.31 -12.99
C ILE A 60 -16.04 7.19 -13.14
N ALA A 61 -16.42 7.92 -12.09
CA ALA A 61 -17.73 8.57 -11.97
C ALA A 61 -17.75 10.08 -12.28
N GLU A 62 -16.62 10.77 -12.17
CA GLU A 62 -16.51 12.23 -12.32
C GLU A 62 -15.75 12.61 -13.61
N GLU A 63 -15.92 13.85 -14.06
CA GLU A 63 -15.17 14.38 -15.19
C GLU A 63 -13.86 15.00 -14.70
N ARG A 64 -12.73 14.38 -15.07
CA ARG A 64 -11.35 14.87 -14.81
C ARG A 64 -11.13 15.36 -13.37
N PRO A 65 -11.41 14.52 -12.35
CA PRO A 65 -11.31 14.93 -10.95
C PRO A 65 -9.88 15.23 -10.52
N LEU A 66 -9.71 16.22 -9.64
CA LEU A 66 -8.45 16.47 -8.94
C LEU A 66 -8.14 15.34 -7.95
N LEU A 67 -6.94 14.75 -8.03
CA LEU A 67 -6.44 13.68 -7.17
C LEU A 67 -5.36 14.27 -6.24
N ALA A 68 -5.74 14.60 -5.01
CA ALA A 68 -4.84 15.24 -4.05
C ALA A 68 -3.77 14.27 -3.52
N THR A 69 -2.53 14.73 -3.40
CA THR A 69 -1.40 13.98 -2.85
C THR A 69 -1.62 13.61 -1.38
N MET A 70 -1.30 12.36 -1.03
CA MET A 70 -1.27 11.90 0.35
C MET A 70 0.09 12.24 0.96
N GLN A 71 0.09 13.00 2.05
CA GLN A 71 1.29 13.34 2.81
C GLN A 71 1.69 12.17 3.71
N GLN A 72 2.14 11.07 3.11
CA GLN A 72 2.35 9.78 3.78
C GLN A 72 3.29 9.84 4.99
N ASP A 73 4.38 10.61 4.89
CA ASP A 73 5.34 10.76 5.99
C ASP A 73 4.72 11.51 7.17
N LEU A 74 3.95 12.57 6.87
CA LEU A 74 3.20 13.30 7.90
C LEU A 74 2.12 12.44 8.55
N TRP A 75 1.43 11.58 7.78
CA TRP A 75 0.43 10.68 8.35
C TRP A 75 1.08 9.67 9.28
N THR A 76 2.18 9.05 8.83
CA THR A 76 2.94 8.09 9.62
C THR A 76 3.44 8.69 10.94
N GLU A 77 3.96 9.93 10.89
CA GLU A 77 4.47 10.64 12.07
C GLU A 77 3.34 11.17 12.97
N LYS A 78 2.41 11.95 12.41
CA LYS A 78 1.42 12.72 13.19
C LYS A 78 0.24 11.87 13.68
N LEU A 79 -0.04 10.74 13.03
CA LEU A 79 -1.04 9.77 13.49
C LEU A 79 -0.40 8.64 14.33
N ASP A 80 0.90 8.74 14.60
CA ASP A 80 1.64 7.86 15.49
C ASP A 80 1.44 6.36 15.18
N TYR A 81 1.72 5.98 13.93
CA TYR A 81 1.54 4.60 13.45
C TYR A 81 2.29 3.57 14.29
N SER A 82 3.37 3.98 14.97
CA SER A 82 4.11 3.12 15.90
C SER A 82 3.24 2.57 17.02
N ASN A 83 2.20 3.29 17.45
CA ASN A 83 1.35 2.95 18.57
C ASN A 83 -0.04 2.40 18.20
N LEU A 84 -0.39 2.36 16.91
CA LEU A 84 -1.67 1.82 16.45
C LEU A 84 -1.67 0.28 16.39
N ASP A 85 -2.83 -0.35 16.37
CA ASP A 85 -2.92 -1.77 16.00
C ASP A 85 -2.93 -1.91 14.48
N HIS A 86 -2.05 -2.75 13.92
CA HIS A 86 -1.92 -2.96 12.49
C HIS A 86 -2.95 -3.95 11.93
N VAL A 87 -3.54 -4.81 12.77
CA VAL A 87 -4.46 -5.87 12.34
C VAL A 87 -5.70 -5.30 11.63
N PRO A 88 -6.38 -4.25 12.15
CA PRO A 88 -7.50 -3.63 11.46
C PRO A 88 -7.13 -3.03 10.10
N TYR A 89 -5.93 -2.44 9.96
CA TYR A 89 -5.46 -1.84 8.71
C TYR A 89 -5.20 -2.90 7.63
N LEU A 90 -4.68 -4.07 8.04
CA LEU A 90 -4.48 -5.20 7.14
C LEU A 90 -5.82 -5.79 6.65
N GLN A 91 -6.82 -5.86 7.53
CA GLN A 91 -8.19 -6.27 7.16
C GLN A 91 -8.86 -5.25 6.25
N LEU A 92 -8.70 -3.96 6.56
CA LEU A 92 -9.20 -2.86 5.75
C LEU A 92 -8.61 -2.92 4.33
N PHE A 93 -7.28 -3.05 4.22
CA PHE A 93 -6.59 -3.20 2.95
C PHE A 93 -7.16 -4.33 2.09
N LYS A 94 -7.40 -5.51 2.69
CA LYS A 94 -8.01 -6.66 2.03
C LYS A 94 -9.40 -6.35 1.46
N LEU A 95 -10.27 -5.79 2.30
CA LEU A 95 -11.67 -5.50 1.93
C LEU A 95 -11.76 -4.38 0.89
N LEU A 96 -10.92 -3.37 1.02
CA LEU A 96 -10.79 -2.29 0.06
C LEU A 96 -10.43 -2.83 -1.33
N ARG A 97 -9.38 -3.66 -1.42
CA ARG A 97 -8.98 -4.23 -2.72
C ARG A 97 -10.02 -5.17 -3.29
N SER A 98 -10.65 -6.03 -2.49
CA SER A 98 -11.67 -6.96 -3.01
C SER A 98 -12.90 -6.24 -3.55
N THR A 99 -13.39 -5.23 -2.81
CA THR A 99 -14.56 -4.44 -3.24
C THR A 99 -14.25 -3.60 -4.46
N MET A 100 -13.04 -3.02 -4.56
CA MET A 100 -12.65 -2.28 -5.75
C MET A 100 -12.43 -3.19 -6.96
N ALA A 101 -11.82 -4.37 -6.78
CA ALA A 101 -11.64 -5.34 -7.86
C ALA A 101 -12.97 -5.80 -8.45
N GLU A 102 -14.01 -5.96 -7.63
CA GLU A 102 -15.38 -6.23 -8.10
C GLU A 102 -15.91 -5.11 -9.01
N VAL A 103 -15.75 -3.85 -8.61
CA VAL A 103 -16.12 -2.69 -9.45
C VAL A 103 -15.34 -2.72 -10.76
N LEU A 104 -14.02 -2.88 -10.72
CA LEU A 104 -13.16 -2.85 -11.90
C LEU A 104 -13.51 -3.96 -12.91
N ARG A 105 -13.90 -5.15 -12.44
CA ARG A 105 -14.33 -6.26 -13.31
C ARG A 105 -15.62 -5.97 -14.08
N GLY A 106 -16.46 -5.06 -13.58
CA GLY A 106 -17.72 -4.68 -14.22
C GLY A 106 -17.61 -3.53 -15.22
N LEU A 107 -16.43 -2.92 -15.39
CA LEU A 107 -16.24 -1.77 -16.27
C LEU A 107 -15.99 -2.21 -17.72
N SER A 108 -16.43 -1.40 -18.68
CA SER A 108 -16.02 -1.48 -20.07
C SER A 108 -14.59 -0.94 -20.26
N ASP A 109 -13.89 -1.44 -21.29
CA ASP A 109 -12.47 -1.14 -21.50
C ASP A 109 -12.19 0.37 -21.72
N ASP A 110 -13.14 1.12 -22.26
CA ASP A 110 -13.01 2.57 -22.48
C ASP A 110 -12.92 3.38 -21.17
N ILE A 111 -13.53 2.90 -20.08
CA ILE A 111 -13.48 3.57 -18.78
C ILE A 111 -12.05 3.60 -18.23
N PHE A 112 -11.22 2.62 -18.57
CA PHE A 112 -9.84 2.56 -18.11
C PHE A 112 -8.92 3.64 -18.69
N ALA A 113 -9.38 4.33 -19.75
CA ALA A 113 -8.72 5.50 -20.33
C ALA A 113 -9.24 6.83 -19.74
N LYS A 114 -10.26 6.82 -18.86
CA LYS A 114 -10.69 8.04 -18.17
C LYS A 114 -9.57 8.61 -17.32
N ILE A 115 -9.51 9.94 -17.25
CA ILE A 115 -8.41 10.70 -16.66
C ILE A 115 -8.87 11.35 -15.36
N GLY A 116 -7.99 11.34 -14.36
CA GLY A 116 -7.98 12.29 -13.25
C GLY A 116 -6.70 13.14 -13.29
N ILE A 117 -6.70 14.25 -12.57
CA ILE A 117 -5.58 15.20 -12.52
C ILE A 117 -4.92 15.09 -11.15
N HIS A 118 -3.79 14.40 -11.04
CA HIS A 118 -2.97 14.40 -9.84
C HIS A 118 -2.26 15.74 -9.69
N ASP A 119 -2.32 16.32 -8.49
CA ASP A 119 -1.72 17.63 -8.21
C ASP A 119 -0.21 17.69 -8.46
N GLU A 120 0.51 16.60 -8.20
CA GLU A 120 1.95 16.48 -8.50
C GLU A 120 2.29 15.80 -9.83
N LEU A 121 1.56 14.75 -10.22
CA LEU A 121 1.91 13.91 -11.38
C LEU A 121 1.21 14.33 -12.67
N GLY A 122 0.25 15.27 -12.60
CA GLY A 122 -0.55 15.68 -13.75
C GLY A 122 -1.60 14.64 -14.13
N GLU A 123 -1.86 14.51 -15.44
CA GLU A 123 -2.88 13.58 -15.93
C GLU A 123 -2.52 12.13 -15.63
N MET A 124 -3.48 11.38 -15.08
CA MET A 124 -3.37 9.94 -14.85
C MET A 124 -4.64 9.26 -15.33
N THR A 125 -4.50 8.22 -16.14
CA THR A 125 -5.63 7.36 -16.47
C THR A 125 -5.97 6.45 -15.30
N LEU A 126 -7.18 5.88 -15.28
CA LEU A 126 -7.54 4.83 -14.33
C LEU A 126 -6.54 3.66 -14.40
N SER A 127 -6.08 3.30 -15.61
CA SER A 127 -5.06 2.26 -15.80
C SER A 127 -3.73 2.60 -15.13
N ASP A 128 -3.29 3.86 -15.23
CA ASP A 128 -2.03 4.31 -14.60
C ASP A 128 -2.13 4.23 -13.08
N VAL A 129 -3.28 4.61 -12.52
CA VAL A 129 -3.53 4.49 -11.07
C VAL A 129 -3.46 3.03 -10.63
N ILE A 130 -4.14 2.10 -11.32
CA ILE A 130 -4.11 0.68 -10.93
C ILE A 130 -2.69 0.10 -11.04
N GLN A 131 -1.96 0.40 -12.12
CA GLN A 131 -0.57 -0.04 -12.29
C GLN A 131 0.34 0.48 -11.19
N ARG A 132 0.26 1.79 -10.92
CA ARG A 132 1.08 2.44 -9.89
C ARG A 132 0.84 1.82 -8.51
N TYR A 133 -0.42 1.58 -8.15
CA TYR A 133 -0.76 1.03 -6.83
C TYR A 133 -0.62 -0.48 -6.72
N THR A 134 -0.46 -1.18 -7.85
CA THR A 134 0.03 -2.56 -7.89
C THR A 134 1.54 -2.60 -7.64
N ALA A 135 2.30 -1.73 -8.33
CA ALA A 135 3.75 -1.61 -8.12
C ALA A 135 4.11 -1.10 -6.71
N HIS A 136 3.31 -0.20 -6.14
CA HIS A 136 3.45 0.31 -4.78
C HIS A 136 3.49 -0.82 -3.74
N VAL A 137 2.59 -1.79 -3.84
CA VAL A 137 2.58 -2.95 -2.93
C VAL A 137 3.84 -3.78 -3.08
N SER A 138 4.29 -4.01 -4.32
CA SER A 138 5.52 -4.77 -4.58
C SER A 138 6.74 -4.04 -3.98
N GLY A 139 6.81 -2.72 -4.10
CA GLY A 139 7.87 -1.92 -3.45
C GLY A 139 7.84 -2.02 -1.92
N HIS A 140 6.66 -2.09 -1.31
CA HIS A 140 6.56 -2.32 0.14
C HIS A 140 6.91 -3.74 0.56
N VAL A 141 6.69 -4.75 -0.27
CA VAL A 141 7.22 -6.11 -0.03
C VAL A 141 8.74 -6.08 0.02
N ASP A 142 9.39 -5.39 -0.92
CA ASP A 142 10.85 -5.24 -0.92
C ASP A 142 11.33 -4.49 0.33
N GLN A 143 10.62 -3.44 0.73
CA GLN A 143 10.92 -2.69 1.95
C GLN A 143 10.80 -3.58 3.20
N ILE A 144 9.72 -4.36 3.32
CA ILE A 144 9.54 -5.33 4.41
C ILE A 144 10.72 -6.31 4.44
N ASN A 145 11.07 -6.91 3.31
CA ASN A 145 12.20 -7.83 3.23
C ASN A 145 13.53 -7.19 3.67
N GLY A 146 13.73 -5.90 3.34
CA GLY A 146 14.86 -5.11 3.82
C GLY A 146 14.88 -4.95 5.35
N VAL A 147 13.74 -4.61 5.97
CA VAL A 147 13.60 -4.50 7.43
C VAL A 147 13.91 -5.84 8.10
N ARG A 148 13.33 -6.93 7.58
CA ARG A 148 13.57 -8.29 8.09
C ARG A 148 15.05 -8.70 8.03
N ALA A 149 15.72 -8.37 6.91
CA ALA A 149 17.15 -8.65 6.75
C ALA A 149 18.01 -7.86 7.75
N ALA A 150 17.69 -6.59 7.98
CA ALA A 150 18.37 -5.76 8.97
C ALA A 150 18.17 -6.30 10.40
N TYR A 151 16.93 -6.66 10.77
CA TYR A 151 16.62 -7.25 12.07
C TYR A 151 17.44 -8.53 12.33
N ARG A 152 17.45 -9.48 11.38
CA ARG A 152 18.23 -10.72 11.51
C ARG A 152 19.72 -10.47 11.67
N SER A 153 20.27 -9.49 10.95
CA SER A 153 21.67 -9.10 11.07
C SER A 153 21.97 -8.59 12.48
N GLU A 154 21.13 -7.73 13.04
CA GLU A 154 21.32 -7.17 14.38
C GLU A 154 21.25 -8.27 15.46
N GLN A 155 20.27 -9.17 15.40
CA GLN A 155 20.15 -10.28 16.35
C GLN A 155 21.41 -11.17 16.35
N PHE A 156 21.96 -11.45 15.17
CA PHE A 156 23.16 -12.27 15.04
C PHE A 156 24.42 -11.59 15.61
N HIS A 157 24.55 -10.27 15.47
CA HIS A 157 25.68 -9.52 16.05
C HIS A 157 25.51 -9.30 17.56
N GLY A 158 24.28 -9.15 18.05
CA GLY A 158 23.97 -9.05 19.48
C GLY A 158 24.26 -10.34 20.25
N SER A 159 24.09 -11.50 19.61
CA SER A 159 24.32 -12.83 20.20
C SER A 159 25.81 -13.20 20.39
N ARG A 160 26.74 -12.40 19.88
CA ARG A 160 28.20 -12.64 19.92
C ARG A 160 28.95 -11.77 20.94
N ARG A 161 28.25 -10.95 21.71
CA ARG A 161 28.80 -10.16 22.83
C ARG A 161 28.39 -10.77 24.15
#